data_AF-A0A2V8T3S3-F1
#
_entry.id   AF-A0A2V8T3S3-F1
#
_cell.length_a   1.000
_cell.length_b   1.000
_cell.length_c   1.000
_cell.angle_alpha   90.00
_cell.angle_beta   90.00
_cell.angle_gamma   90.00
#
_symmetry.space_group_name_H-M   'P 1'
#
loop_
_entity.id
_entity.type
_entity.pdbx_description
1 polymer ?
#
loop_
_entity_poly.entity_id
_entity_poly.type
_entity_poly.pdbx_seq_one_letter_code
_entity_poly.pdbx_strand_id
1 'polypeptide(L)'
;TLEGYDVRSQTVALVRDHLKPGEFYRQREEISDGAFRRLARRCELELLYRVAKADSLGRNAPWVPRERWYTAEAQEWFIERARKLSVERRPPAPILMGRHLLEMGLKPSPLVGEITRAVYEMQLDGRVRTLEEAKQAAHALLDEPRVDSTNEENTDAGNGDSV
;
A
#
# COMPACT_ATOMS: atom_id res chain seq x y z
N THR A 1 4.23 3.14 -21.53
CA THR A 1 4.20 1.70 -21.21
C THR A 1 4.99 0.96 -22.27
N LEU A 2 5.49 -0.23 -21.96
CA LEU A 2 6.07 -1.16 -22.95
C LEU A 2 5.19 -2.40 -22.92
N GLU A 3 4.55 -2.75 -24.03
CA GLU A 3 3.62 -3.91 -24.10
C GLU A 3 2.54 -3.90 -23.00
N GLY A 4 2.01 -2.71 -22.67
CA GLY A 4 1.00 -2.56 -21.61
C GLY A 4 1.55 -2.57 -20.17
N TYR A 5 2.85 -2.82 -19.99
CA TYR A 5 3.52 -2.71 -18.69
C TYR A 5 3.96 -1.26 -18.41
N ASP A 6 3.67 -0.74 -17.23
CA ASP A 6 4.11 0.58 -16.80
C ASP A 6 5.57 0.57 -16.31
N VAL A 7 6.48 0.39 -17.27
CA VAL A 7 7.93 0.34 -17.03
C VAL A 7 8.40 1.57 -16.25
N ARG A 8 7.94 2.77 -16.59
CA ARG A 8 8.43 4.01 -15.97
C ARG A 8 8.19 4.01 -14.46
N SER A 9 6.94 3.79 -14.05
CA SER A 9 6.58 3.80 -12.63
C SER A 9 7.26 2.66 -11.88
N GLN A 10 7.36 1.48 -12.50
CA GLN A 10 8.02 0.32 -11.90
C GLN A 10 9.52 0.54 -11.74
N THR A 11 10.22 1.09 -12.74
CA THR A 11 11.64 1.45 -12.60
C THR A 11 11.87 2.43 -11.45
N VAL A 12 11.05 3.47 -11.33
CA VAL A 12 11.14 4.43 -10.21
C VAL A 12 10.91 3.75 -8.87
N ALA A 13 9.90 2.87 -8.77
CA ALA A 13 9.60 2.13 -7.56
C ALA A 13 10.73 1.16 -7.17
N LEU A 14 11.28 0.42 -8.14
CA LEU A 14 12.39 -0.51 -7.93
C LEU A 14 13.63 0.22 -7.40
N VAL A 15 14.02 1.34 -8.02
CA VAL A 15 15.17 2.14 -7.54
C VAL A 15 14.91 2.69 -6.14
N ARG A 16 13.69 3.18 -5.87
CA ARG A 16 13.35 3.74 -4.54
C ARG A 16 13.35 2.69 -3.44
N ASP A 17 12.77 1.52 -3.72
CA ASP A 17 12.44 0.52 -2.70
C ASP A 17 13.42 -0.68 -2.68
N HIS A 18 14.50 -0.71 -3.47
CA HIS A 18 15.40 -1.88 -3.58
C HIS A 18 16.01 -2.38 -2.25
N LEU A 19 16.11 -1.52 -1.23
CA LEU A 19 16.58 -1.92 0.10
C LEU A 19 15.50 -2.56 0.98
N LYS A 20 14.21 -2.46 0.59
CA LYS A 20 13.07 -2.95 1.37
C LYS A 20 13.14 -4.43 1.73
N PRO A 21 13.57 -5.36 0.85
CA PRO A 21 13.72 -6.77 1.24
C PRO A 21 14.67 -6.95 2.44
N GLY A 22 15.80 -6.24 2.45
CA GLY A 22 16.75 -6.26 3.57
C GLY A 22 16.20 -5.60 4.83
N GLU A 23 15.50 -4.48 4.70
CA GLU A 23 14.83 -3.79 5.82
C GLU A 23 13.74 -4.67 6.45
N PHE A 24 12.88 -5.26 5.63
CA PHE A 24 11.78 -6.11 6.07
C PHE A 24 12.32 -7.36 6.78
N TYR A 25 13.40 -7.96 6.25
CA TYR A 25 14.03 -9.11 6.89
C TYR A 25 14.64 -8.78 8.26
N ARG A 26 15.23 -7.58 8.43
CA ARG A 26 15.74 -7.12 9.74
C ARG A 26 14.63 -6.93 10.77
N GLN A 27 13.43 -6.54 10.32
CA GLN A 27 12.25 -6.32 11.17
C GLN A 27 11.22 -7.45 11.03
N ARG A 28 11.64 -8.64 10.60
CA ARG A 28 10.72 -9.72 10.21
C ARG A 28 9.78 -10.21 11.32
N GLU A 29 10.17 -10.01 12.57
CA GLU A 29 9.36 -10.37 13.75
C GLU A 29 8.24 -9.34 14.03
N GLU A 30 8.40 -8.11 13.54
CA GLU A 30 7.49 -6.98 13.82
C GLU A 30 6.65 -6.60 12.59
N ILE A 31 7.17 -6.89 11.39
CA ILE A 31 6.55 -6.42 10.16
C ILE A 31 5.25 -7.16 9.84
N SER A 32 4.21 -6.37 9.58
CA SER A 32 2.90 -6.91 9.24
C SER A 32 2.79 -7.32 7.77
N ASP A 33 1.87 -8.24 7.47
CA ASP A 33 1.51 -8.59 6.09
C ASP A 33 0.95 -7.41 5.31
N GLY A 34 0.34 -6.45 6.02
CA GLY A 34 -0.12 -5.20 5.42
C GLY A 34 1.01 -4.36 4.83
N ALA A 35 2.24 -4.46 5.35
CA ALA A 35 3.40 -3.79 4.76
C ALA A 35 3.72 -4.35 3.37
N PHE A 36 3.67 -5.67 3.19
CA PHE A 36 3.84 -6.33 1.89
C PHE A 36 2.74 -5.94 0.91
N ARG A 37 1.47 -6.01 1.33
CA ARG A 37 0.34 -5.65 0.47
C ARG A 37 0.37 -4.18 0.04
N ARG A 38 0.81 -3.27 0.92
CA ARG A 38 0.98 -1.84 0.61
C ARG A 38 2.15 -1.59 -0.34
N LEU A 39 3.28 -2.28 -0.14
CA LEU A 39 4.41 -2.19 -1.07
C LEU A 39 4.02 -2.67 -2.47
N ALA A 40 3.24 -3.76 -2.55
CA ALA A 40 2.73 -4.30 -3.80
C ALA A 40 1.83 -3.33 -4.58
N ARG A 41 1.24 -2.31 -3.94
CA ARG A 41 0.43 -1.28 -4.63
C ARG A 41 1.23 -0.41 -5.57
N ARG A 42 2.53 -0.27 -5.35
CA ARG A 42 3.41 0.63 -6.13
C ARG A 42 4.58 -0.08 -6.79
N CYS A 43 4.95 -1.27 -6.33
CA CYS A 43 6.12 -2.00 -6.81
C CYS A 43 5.77 -3.48 -6.98
N GLU A 44 6.14 -4.07 -8.11
CA GLU A 44 6.04 -5.50 -8.32
C GLU A 44 7.11 -6.21 -7.48
N LEU A 45 6.69 -6.94 -6.44
CA LEU A 45 7.62 -7.50 -5.45
C LEU A 45 8.51 -8.60 -6.04
N GLU A 46 8.03 -9.29 -7.07
CA GLU A 46 8.77 -10.28 -7.86
C GLU A 46 9.89 -9.63 -8.69
N LEU A 47 9.77 -8.38 -9.12
CA LEU A 47 10.90 -7.65 -9.69
C LEU A 47 11.78 -7.04 -8.59
N LEU A 48 11.17 -6.56 -7.52
CA LEU A 48 11.89 -5.92 -6.41
C LEU A 48 12.90 -6.85 -5.76
N TYR A 49 12.52 -8.11 -5.49
CA TYR A 49 13.46 -9.06 -4.89
C TYR A 49 14.61 -9.39 -5.85
N ARG A 50 14.38 -9.45 -7.17
CA ARG A 50 15.44 -9.70 -8.16
C ARG A 50 16.47 -8.58 -8.18
N VAL A 51 16.00 -7.32 -8.19
CA VAL A 51 16.86 -6.14 -8.12
C VAL A 51 17.65 -6.13 -6.81
N ALA A 52 16.97 -6.34 -5.68
CA ALA A 52 17.63 -6.40 -4.37
C ALA A 52 18.64 -7.54 -4.27
N LYS A 53 18.36 -8.70 -4.88
CA LYS A 53 19.25 -9.86 -4.88
C LYS A 53 20.48 -9.61 -5.74
N ALA A 54 20.30 -8.99 -6.90
CA ALA A 54 21.40 -8.57 -7.76
C ALA A 54 22.29 -7.53 -7.08
N ASP A 55 21.71 -6.54 -6.39
CA ASP A 55 22.46 -5.53 -5.63
C ASP A 55 23.30 -6.16 -4.49
N SER A 56 22.74 -7.11 -3.73
CA SER A 56 23.48 -7.83 -2.70
C SER A 56 24.61 -8.68 -3.28
N LEU A 57 24.27 -9.58 -4.22
CA LEU A 57 25.22 -10.59 -4.71
C LEU A 57 26.28 -10.00 -5.65
N GLY A 58 25.98 -8.90 -6.34
CA GLY A 58 26.92 -8.21 -7.22
C GLY A 58 28.14 -7.63 -6.49
N ARG A 59 28.08 -7.50 -5.15
CA ARG A 59 29.19 -7.04 -4.30
C ARG A 59 30.24 -8.12 -4.01
N ASN A 60 29.95 -9.38 -4.34
CA ASN A 60 30.82 -10.52 -4.12
C ASN A 60 31.86 -10.66 -5.23
N ALA A 61 32.67 -9.62 -5.43
CA ALA A 61 33.72 -9.64 -6.43
C ALA A 61 34.84 -10.64 -6.06
N PRO A 62 35.60 -11.19 -7.04
CA PRO A 62 36.61 -12.22 -6.78
C PRO A 62 37.69 -11.84 -5.75
N TRP A 63 37.96 -10.53 -5.59
CA TRP A 63 38.94 -10.01 -4.64
C TRP A 63 38.37 -9.77 -3.23
N VAL A 64 37.07 -9.94 -3.01
CA VAL A 64 36.45 -9.85 -1.69
C VAL A 64 36.59 -11.21 -0.99
N PRO A 65 37.13 -11.27 0.25
CA PRO A 65 37.20 -12.50 1.01
C PRO A 65 35.83 -13.17 1.19
N ARG A 66 35.77 -14.50 1.05
CA ARG A 66 34.49 -15.26 1.03
C ARG A 66 33.67 -15.09 2.30
N GLU A 67 34.33 -14.93 3.44
CA GLU A 67 33.70 -14.68 4.74
C GLU A 67 32.99 -13.31 4.82
N ARG A 68 33.27 -12.39 3.89
CA ARG A 68 32.60 -11.09 3.76
C ARG A 68 31.56 -11.06 2.64
N TRP A 69 31.32 -12.19 1.98
CA TRP A 69 30.34 -12.23 0.90
C TRP A 69 28.93 -12.07 1.45
N TYR A 70 28.13 -11.29 0.73
CA TYR A 70 26.72 -11.13 0.99
C TYR A 70 25.96 -12.37 0.53
N THR A 71 24.92 -12.75 1.30
CA THR A 71 23.98 -13.80 0.92
C THR A 71 22.68 -13.18 0.37
N ALA A 72 21.79 -14.01 -0.17
CA ALA A 72 20.46 -13.61 -0.63
C ALA A 72 19.33 -13.96 0.36
N GLU A 73 19.66 -14.30 1.61
CA GLU A 73 18.71 -14.83 2.59
C GLU A 73 17.50 -13.89 2.79
N ALA A 74 17.76 -12.58 2.96
CA ALA A 74 16.72 -11.59 3.12
C ALA A 74 15.77 -11.51 1.91
N GLN A 75 16.33 -11.60 0.70
CA GLN A 75 15.56 -11.55 -0.54
C GLN A 75 14.74 -12.81 -0.77
N GLU A 76 15.27 -13.99 -0.44
CA GLU A 76 14.54 -15.26 -0.53
C GLU A 76 13.38 -15.30 0.48
N TRP A 77 13.63 -14.91 1.73
CA TRP A 77 12.56 -14.78 2.73
C TRP A 77 11.47 -13.80 2.30
N PHE A 78 11.87 -12.65 1.76
CA PHE A 78 10.94 -11.60 1.33
C PHE A 78 10.01 -12.10 0.23
N ILE A 79 10.55 -12.74 -0.82
CA ILE A 79 9.72 -13.22 -1.93
C ILE A 79 8.86 -14.42 -1.53
N GLU A 80 9.34 -15.28 -0.64
CA GLU A 80 8.54 -16.37 -0.09
C GLU A 80 7.31 -15.83 0.66
N ARG A 81 7.50 -14.78 1.50
CA ARG A 81 6.39 -14.14 2.21
C ARG A 81 5.41 -13.47 1.24
N ALA A 82 5.90 -12.75 0.23
CA ALA A 82 5.06 -12.11 -0.78
C ALA A 82 4.20 -13.13 -1.56
N ARG A 83 4.77 -14.28 -1.93
CA ARG A 83 4.05 -15.37 -2.62
C ARG A 83 3.01 -16.04 -1.73
N LYS A 84 3.31 -16.29 -0.45
CA LYS A 84 2.33 -16.78 0.54
C LYS A 84 1.12 -15.84 0.67
N LEU A 85 1.32 -14.55 0.48
CA LEU A 85 0.28 -13.53 0.49
C LEU A 85 -0.37 -13.29 -0.88
N SER A 86 0.12 -13.95 -1.94
CA SER A 86 -0.32 -13.76 -3.34
C SER A 86 -0.21 -12.31 -3.82
N VAL A 87 0.84 -11.60 -3.39
CA VAL A 87 1.10 -10.19 -3.75
C VAL A 87 2.43 -9.98 -4.46
N GLU A 88 3.06 -11.06 -4.94
CA GLU A 88 4.34 -10.98 -5.63
C GLU A 88 4.26 -10.18 -6.92
N ARG A 89 3.11 -10.20 -7.62
CA ARG A 89 2.92 -9.45 -8.87
C ARG A 89 2.08 -8.19 -8.75
N ARG A 90 1.05 -8.20 -7.90
CA ARG A 90 0.02 -7.15 -7.82
C ARG A 90 -0.53 -7.08 -6.38
N PRO A 91 -1.08 -5.93 -5.95
CA PRO A 91 -1.77 -5.88 -4.67
C PRO A 91 -3.09 -6.68 -4.73
N PRO A 92 -3.70 -7.03 -3.59
CA PRO A 92 -5.02 -7.62 -3.57
C PRO A 92 -6.05 -6.68 -4.21
N ALA A 93 -6.96 -7.22 -5.01
CA ALA A 93 -8.05 -6.45 -5.57
C ALA A 93 -9.00 -5.97 -4.44
N PRO A 94 -9.54 -4.74 -4.49
CA PRO A 94 -10.50 -4.28 -3.49
C PRO A 94 -11.72 -5.20 -3.42
N ILE A 95 -12.05 -5.66 -2.22
CA ILE A 95 -13.25 -6.47 -1.95
C ILE A 95 -14.50 -5.61 -2.06
N LEU A 96 -14.47 -4.41 -1.47
CA LEU A 96 -15.56 -3.44 -1.56
C LEU A 96 -15.36 -2.53 -2.77
N MET A 97 -16.38 -2.47 -3.63
CA MET A 97 -16.40 -1.61 -4.81
C MET A 97 -17.58 -0.65 -4.71
N GLY A 98 -17.51 0.48 -5.43
CA GLY A 98 -18.55 1.50 -5.38
C GLY A 98 -19.95 0.96 -5.66
N ARG A 99 -20.10 0.03 -6.61
CA ARG A 99 -21.39 -0.62 -6.91
C ARG A 99 -22.03 -1.30 -5.69
N HIS A 100 -21.25 -1.90 -4.80
CA HIS A 100 -21.79 -2.55 -3.60
C HIS A 100 -22.40 -1.52 -2.66
N LEU A 101 -21.79 -0.34 -2.53
CA LEU A 101 -22.33 0.77 -1.74
C LEU A 101 -23.60 1.35 -2.37
N LEU A 102 -23.67 1.44 -3.69
CA LEU A 102 -24.89 1.86 -4.38
C LEU A 102 -26.04 0.86 -4.18
N GLU A 103 -25.75 -0.44 -4.21
CA GLU A 103 -26.71 -1.50 -3.88
C GLU A 103 -27.18 -1.43 -2.41
N MET A 104 -26.34 -0.92 -1.51
CA MET A 104 -26.70 -0.64 -0.11
C MET A 104 -27.52 0.66 0.07
N GLY A 105 -27.84 1.36 -1.02
CA GLY A 105 -28.70 2.55 -1.02
C GLY A 105 -27.95 3.89 -1.00
N LEU A 106 -26.61 3.91 -1.07
CA LEU A 106 -25.86 5.16 -1.16
C LEU A 106 -26.04 5.78 -2.55
N LYS A 107 -26.10 7.11 -2.61
CA LYS A 107 -26.06 7.85 -3.87
C LYS A 107 -24.60 8.07 -4.32
N PRO A 108 -24.34 8.11 -5.64
CA PRO A 108 -23.01 8.47 -6.16
C PRO A 108 -22.54 9.81 -5.57
N SER A 109 -21.42 9.78 -4.85
CA SER A 109 -20.86 10.92 -4.12
C SER A 109 -19.39 10.69 -3.75
N PRO A 110 -18.62 11.74 -3.39
CA PRO A 110 -17.24 11.59 -2.89
C PRO A 110 -17.11 10.62 -1.71
N LEU A 111 -18.14 10.57 -0.85
CA LEU A 111 -18.24 9.67 0.29
C LEU A 111 -18.08 8.19 -0.09
N VAL A 112 -18.60 7.76 -1.24
CA VAL A 112 -18.43 6.39 -1.76
C VAL A 112 -16.95 6.07 -1.96
N GLY A 113 -16.19 7.02 -2.50
CA GLY A 113 -14.75 6.88 -2.71
C GLY A 113 -13.96 6.87 -1.40
N GLU A 114 -14.38 7.64 -0.41
CA GLU A 114 -13.77 7.65 0.93
C GLU A 114 -13.97 6.32 1.65
N ILE A 115 -15.19 5.80 1.67
CA ILE A 115 -15.52 4.53 2.33
C ILE A 115 -14.78 3.37 1.65
N THR A 116 -14.82 3.28 0.31
CA THR A 116 -14.11 2.21 -0.41
C THR A 116 -12.60 2.25 -0.15
N ARG A 117 -12.00 3.44 -0.04
CA ARG A 117 -10.59 3.59 0.33
C ARG A 117 -10.30 3.14 1.76
N ALA A 118 -11.12 3.57 2.72
CA ALA A 118 -10.96 3.20 4.13
C ALA A 118 -11.07 1.68 4.33
N VAL A 119 -12.09 1.06 3.72
CA VAL A 119 -12.28 -0.39 3.78
C VAL A 119 -11.16 -1.13 3.05
N TYR A 120 -10.62 -0.58 1.96
CA TYR A 120 -9.46 -1.17 1.31
C TYR A 120 -8.21 -1.15 2.20
N GLU A 121 -7.96 -0.09 2.98
CA GLU A 121 -6.87 -0.10 3.96
C GLU A 121 -7.07 -1.17 5.04
N MET A 122 -8.30 -1.34 5.55
CA MET A 122 -8.63 -2.43 6.48
C MET A 122 -8.39 -3.82 5.85
N GLN A 123 -8.66 -3.97 4.56
CA GLN A 123 -8.36 -5.19 3.80
C GLN A 123 -6.84 -5.42 3.72
N LEU A 124 -6.05 -4.38 3.46
CA LEU A 124 -4.58 -4.49 3.45
C LEU A 124 -4.05 -4.91 4.82
N ASP A 125 -4.65 -4.45 5.92
CA ASP A 125 -4.32 -4.91 7.27
C ASP A 125 -4.82 -6.33 7.59
N GLY A 126 -5.64 -6.93 6.72
CA GLY A 126 -6.25 -8.23 6.95
C GLY A 126 -7.37 -8.21 7.99
N ARG A 127 -7.89 -7.02 8.34
CA ARG A 127 -9.07 -6.81 9.19
C ARG A 127 -10.38 -7.08 8.43
N VAL A 128 -10.35 -6.93 7.10
CA VAL A 128 -11.46 -7.26 6.19
C VAL A 128 -10.97 -8.28 5.16
N ARG A 129 -11.67 -9.40 5.05
CA ARG A 129 -11.30 -10.57 4.23
C ARG A 129 -12.44 -11.05 3.34
N THR A 130 -13.67 -10.67 3.64
CA THR A 130 -14.86 -11.06 2.88
C THR A 130 -15.70 -9.84 2.50
N LEU A 131 -16.56 -10.00 1.49
CA LEU A 131 -17.48 -8.95 1.07
C LEU A 131 -18.44 -8.54 2.20
N GLU A 132 -18.92 -9.50 2.99
CA GLU A 132 -19.82 -9.22 4.10
C GLU A 132 -19.14 -8.43 5.22
N GLU A 133 -17.90 -8.79 5.61
CA GLU A 133 -17.09 -7.98 6.52
C GLU A 133 -16.85 -6.57 5.97
N ALA A 134 -16.64 -6.46 4.65
CA ALA A 134 -16.41 -5.17 4.00
C ALA A 134 -17.66 -4.27 4.01
N LYS A 135 -18.85 -4.85 3.82
CA LYS A 135 -20.13 -4.15 3.95
C LYS A 135 -20.41 -3.73 5.38
N GLN A 136 -20.12 -4.59 6.36
CA GLN A 136 -20.24 -4.26 7.79
C GLN A 136 -19.32 -3.10 8.18
N ALA A 137 -18.06 -3.13 7.75
CA ALA A 137 -17.12 -2.03 7.97
C ALA A 137 -17.60 -0.73 7.30
N ALA A 138 -18.18 -0.81 6.11
CA ALA A 138 -18.77 0.35 5.43
C ALA A 138 -19.94 0.95 6.20
N HIS A 139 -20.83 0.12 6.78
CA HIS A 139 -21.91 0.59 7.65
C HIS A 139 -21.37 1.30 8.90
N ALA A 140 -20.38 0.71 9.58
CA ALA A 140 -19.77 1.34 10.75
C ALA A 140 -19.19 2.73 10.44
N LEU A 141 -18.54 2.89 9.28
CA LEU A 141 -18.01 4.18 8.83
C LEU A 141 -19.08 5.22 8.46
N LEU A 142 -20.31 4.78 8.17
CA LEU A 142 -21.45 5.68 7.91
C LEU A 142 -22.10 6.15 9.21
N ASP A 143 -22.07 5.32 10.25
CA ASP A 143 -22.67 5.61 11.55
C ASP A 143 -21.76 6.48 12.44
N GLU A 144 -20.46 6.61 12.11
CA GLU A 144 -19.54 7.50 12.81
C GLU A 144 -19.89 8.99 12.57
N PRO A 145 -19.98 9.82 13.63
CA PRO A 145 -20.26 11.24 13.48
C PRO A 145 -19.13 11.93 12.71
N ARG A 146 -19.44 12.38 11.50
CA ARG A 146 -18.51 13.11 10.64
C ARG A 146 -18.44 14.56 11.12
N VAL A 147 -17.29 14.97 11.64
CA VAL A 147 -17.03 16.39 11.92
C VAL A 147 -16.97 17.11 10.57
N ASP A 148 -17.99 17.92 10.29
CA ASP A 148 -18.11 18.67 9.05
C ASP A 148 -17.10 19.82 9.08
N SER A 149 -16.05 19.75 8.25
CA SER A 149 -15.00 20.77 8.20
C SER A 149 -15.38 21.99 7.32
N THR A 150 -16.67 22.25 7.15
CA THR A 150 -17.19 23.36 6.32
C THR A 150 -17.79 24.53 7.10
N ASN A 151 -17.69 24.56 8.43
CA ASN A 151 -18.02 25.75 9.24
C ASN A 151 -16.77 26.35 9.90
N GLU A 152 -15.89 26.96 9.10
CA GLU A 152 -15.14 28.12 9.57
C GLU A 152 -15.77 29.37 8.92
N GLU A 153 -16.57 30.04 9.74
CA GLU A 153 -17.17 31.36 9.58
C GLU A 153 -16.13 32.34 9.00
N ASN A 154 -16.35 33.07 7.92
CA ASN A 154 -17.36 34.12 7.75
C ASN A 154 -17.52 35.02 8.99
N THR A 155 -16.40 35.50 9.54
CA THR A 155 -16.35 36.67 10.43
C THR A 155 -15.19 37.59 10.06
N ASP A 156 -15.31 38.36 8.98
CA ASP A 156 -14.83 39.75 9.00
C ASP A 156 -15.48 40.58 7.89
N ALA A 157 -16.69 41.07 8.16
CA ALA A 157 -17.30 42.15 7.40
C ALA A 157 -17.65 43.29 8.36
N GLY A 158 -16.72 44.22 8.49
CA GLY A 158 -16.97 45.64 8.74
C GLY A 158 -16.98 46.08 10.21
N ASN A 159 -16.05 46.97 10.57
CA ASN A 159 -16.40 48.36 10.92
C ASN A 159 -15.17 49.27 11.15
N GLY A 160 -15.28 50.54 10.72
CA GLY A 160 -14.60 51.70 11.31
C GLY A 160 -13.45 52.29 10.47
N ASP A 161 -13.71 53.22 9.56
CA ASP A 161 -13.74 54.68 9.75
C ASP A 161 -12.38 55.39 9.86
N SER A 162 -12.11 56.20 8.82
CA SER A 162 -11.74 57.62 8.87
C SER A 162 -10.82 58.13 9.99
N VAL A 163 -9.56 58.44 9.65
CA VAL A 163 -8.88 59.77 9.69
C VAL A 163 -7.38 59.58 9.40
#